data_AF-A0A832UAP4-F1
#
_entry.id   AF-A0A832UAP4-F1
#
_cell.length_a   1.000
_cell.length_b   1.000
_cell.length_c   1.000
_cell.angle_alpha   90.00
_cell.angle_beta   90.00
_cell.angle_gamma   90.00
#
_symmetry.space_group_name_H-M   'P 1'
#
loop_
_entity.id
_entity.type
_entity.pdbx_description
1 polymer ?
#
loop_
_entity_poly.entity_id
_entity_poly.type
_entity_poly.pdbx_seq_one_letter_code
_entity_poly.pdbx_strand_id
1 'polypeptide(L)'
;MFDGGINIRNYQKILIFLGILILILLNYFVVFPYLLVGSPEPLFYIDNNDLQNHEVTVEVFDSHNESIFKGTYELAPDEHIAQPKSLWLLLRWSMPWSKGKYTYFAEGEYEFKVILDGETTDTCRTLPHAWSSVVIDIDKTNNSDSSMRIRVITV
;
A
#
# COMPACT_ATOMS: atom_id res chain seq x y z
N MET A 1 -21.25 -45.47 21.86
CA MET A 1 -22.41 -44.58 21.64
C MET A 1 -21.92 -43.17 21.96
N PHE A 2 -21.45 -42.44 20.96
CA PHE A 2 -20.94 -41.08 21.15
C PHE A 2 -22.12 -40.13 21.14
N ASP A 3 -22.70 -39.90 22.32
CA ASP A 3 -23.67 -38.81 22.50
C ASP A 3 -22.88 -37.53 22.79
N GLY A 4 -22.36 -36.95 21.70
CA GLY A 4 -21.76 -35.62 21.69
C GLY A 4 -22.78 -34.63 21.12
N GLY A 5 -23.93 -34.48 21.79
CA GLY A 5 -24.94 -33.49 21.42
C GLY A 5 -24.37 -32.08 21.52
N ILE A 6 -23.90 -31.55 20.39
CA ILE A 6 -23.38 -30.19 20.23
C ILE A 6 -24.48 -29.18 20.67
N ASN A 7 -24.28 -28.49 21.79
CA ASN A 7 -25.29 -27.58 22.36
C ASN A 7 -25.37 -26.25 21.58
N ILE A 8 -26.27 -26.20 20.59
CA ILE A 8 -26.49 -25.10 19.64
C ILE A 8 -26.62 -23.71 20.31
N ARG A 9 -27.19 -23.62 21.52
CA ARG A 9 -27.37 -22.34 22.24
C ARG A 9 -26.05 -21.72 22.70
N ASN A 10 -25.04 -22.54 23.02
CA ASN A 10 -23.72 -22.04 23.41
C ASN A 10 -22.94 -21.53 22.19
N TYR A 11 -23.10 -22.16 21.01
CA TYR A 11 -22.50 -21.69 19.76
C TYR A 11 -23.04 -20.33 19.32
N GLN A 12 -24.34 -20.10 19.45
CA GLN A 12 -24.94 -18.81 19.13
C GLN A 12 -24.33 -17.68 19.97
N LYS A 13 -24.13 -17.90 21.27
CA LYS A 13 -23.48 -16.91 22.16
C LYS A 13 -22.03 -16.66 21.78
N ILE A 14 -21.28 -17.71 21.42
CA ILE A 14 -19.88 -17.60 20.97
C ILE A 14 -19.80 -16.82 19.65
N LEU A 15 -20.68 -17.10 18.68
CA LEU A 15 -20.72 -16.40 17.41
C LEU A 15 -21.06 -14.92 17.57
N ILE A 16 -22.03 -14.60 18.44
CA ILE A 16 -22.37 -13.19 18.74
C ILE A 16 -21.18 -12.48 19.37
N PHE A 17 -20.53 -13.10 20.36
CA PHE A 17 -19.35 -12.52 21.00
C PHE A 17 -18.22 -12.28 20.00
N LEU A 18 -17.95 -13.25 19.14
CA LEU A 18 -16.93 -13.13 18.09
C LEU A 18 -17.26 -12.01 17.10
N GLY A 19 -18.52 -11.89 16.69
CA GLY A 19 -18.98 -10.81 15.81
C GLY A 19 -18.78 -9.43 16.44
N ILE A 20 -19.16 -9.26 17.72
CA ILE A 20 -18.95 -8.01 18.46
C ILE A 20 -17.45 -7.69 18.56
N LEU A 21 -16.61 -8.69 18.86
CA LEU A 21 -15.18 -8.50 18.94
C LEU A 21 -14.59 -8.03 17.60
N ILE A 22 -14.99 -8.64 16.47
CA ILE A 22 -14.55 -8.22 15.14
C ILE A 22 -14.98 -6.77 14.84
N LEU A 23 -16.20 -6.39 15.20
CA LEU A 23 -16.69 -5.02 15.00
C LEU A 23 -15.89 -4.00 15.82
N ILE A 24 -15.57 -4.31 17.08
CA ILE A 24 -14.75 -3.44 17.94
C ILE A 24 -13.35 -3.27 17.33
N LEU A 25 -12.74 -4.38 16.88
CA LEU A 25 -11.41 -4.34 16.27
C LEU A 25 -11.41 -3.53 14.97
N LEU A 26 -12.39 -3.73 14.09
CA LEU A 26 -12.50 -2.97 12.85
C LEU A 26 -12.73 -1.48 13.12
N ASN A 27 -13.52 -1.15 14.13
CA ASN A 27 -13.71 0.24 14.55
C ASN A 27 -12.40 0.85 15.05
N TYR A 28 -11.67 0.15 15.93
CA TYR A 28 -10.44 0.67 16.52
C TYR A 28 -9.27 0.77 15.55
N PHE A 29 -9.11 -0.16 14.60
CA PHE A 29 -7.96 -0.19 13.69
C PHE A 29 -8.19 0.44 12.32
N VAL A 30 -9.45 0.65 11.91
CA VAL A 30 -9.77 1.24 10.61
C VAL A 30 -10.49 2.58 10.79
N VAL A 31 -11.61 2.58 11.51
CA VAL A 31 -12.47 3.77 11.61
C VAL A 31 -11.83 4.85 12.47
N PHE A 32 -11.29 4.50 13.64
CA PHE A 32 -10.72 5.47 14.57
C PHE A 32 -9.49 6.21 13.99
N PRO A 33 -8.48 5.55 13.39
CA PRO A 33 -7.38 6.23 12.71
C PRO A 33 -7.87 7.11 11.55
N TYR A 34 -8.85 6.64 10.76
CA TYR A 34 -9.43 7.44 9.69
C TYR A 34 -10.02 8.76 10.19
N LEU A 35 -10.65 8.77 11.37
CA LEU A 35 -11.19 10.00 11.97
C LEU A 35 -10.10 10.95 12.49
N LEU A 36 -8.92 10.44 12.87
CA LEU A 36 -7.81 11.24 13.39
C LEU A 36 -6.93 11.83 12.29
N VAL A 37 -6.54 10.99 11.32
CA VAL A 37 -5.52 11.33 10.31
C VAL A 37 -6.12 11.49 8.90
N GLY A 38 -7.40 11.17 8.73
CA GLY A 38 -8.09 11.23 7.44
C GLY A 38 -7.97 9.95 6.63
N SER A 39 -8.25 10.05 5.32
CA SER A 39 -8.18 8.92 4.40
C SER A 39 -6.76 8.36 4.28
N PRO A 40 -6.59 7.03 4.10
CA PRO A 40 -5.32 6.45 3.76
C PRO A 40 -4.70 7.10 2.52
N GLU A 41 -3.39 7.27 2.54
CA GLU A 41 -2.63 7.76 1.39
C GLU A 41 -2.69 6.75 0.22
N PRO A 42 -2.48 7.17 -1.04
CA PRO A 42 -2.24 6.30 -2.19
C PRO A 42 -0.99 5.44 -2.03
N LEU A 43 -0.83 4.43 -2.88
CA LEU A 43 0.34 3.55 -2.85
C LEU A 43 1.59 4.31 -3.30
N PHE A 44 1.45 5.05 -4.38
CA PHE A 44 2.44 6.01 -4.84
C PHE A 44 1.78 7.17 -5.60
N TYR A 45 2.51 8.28 -5.68
CA TYR A 45 2.25 9.40 -6.57
C TYR A 45 3.35 9.46 -7.64
N ILE A 46 2.97 9.88 -8.84
CA ILE A 46 3.91 10.24 -9.92
C ILE A 46 3.57 11.67 -10.33
N ASP A 47 4.55 12.56 -10.23
CA ASP A 47 4.42 13.97 -10.58
C ASP A 47 5.42 14.29 -11.69
N ASN A 48 4.92 14.70 -12.85
CA ASN A 48 5.75 15.16 -13.96
C ASN A 48 5.89 16.69 -13.93
N ASN A 49 6.97 17.19 -13.33
CA ASN A 49 7.29 18.62 -13.30
C ASN A 49 8.19 19.04 -14.48
N ASP A 50 8.48 18.15 -15.44
CA ASP A 50 9.19 18.47 -16.67
C ASP A 50 8.24 18.94 -17.77
N LEU A 51 8.81 19.57 -18.80
CA LEU A 51 8.11 20.09 -19.98
C LEU A 51 7.91 19.02 -21.07
N GLN A 52 8.31 17.78 -20.82
CA GLN A 52 8.25 16.67 -21.76
C GLN A 52 7.28 15.59 -21.28
N ASN A 53 6.79 14.79 -22.23
CA ASN A 53 6.03 13.59 -21.89
C ASN A 53 6.99 12.50 -21.43
N HIS A 54 6.60 11.76 -20.41
CA HIS A 54 7.38 10.65 -19.88
C HIS A 54 6.57 9.37 -19.74
N GLU A 55 7.20 8.24 -20.03
CA GLU A 55 6.67 6.93 -19.71
C GLU A 55 7.28 6.44 -18.39
N VAL A 56 6.43 6.16 -17.41
CA VAL A 56 6.86 5.71 -16.08
C VAL A 56 6.29 4.34 -15.81
N THR A 57 7.16 3.35 -15.64
CA THR A 57 6.78 2.02 -15.18
C THR A 57 7.14 1.87 -13.71
N VAL A 58 6.15 1.56 -12.88
CA VAL A 58 6.32 1.29 -11.45
C VAL A 58 6.02 -0.18 -11.20
N GLU A 59 6.98 -0.88 -10.60
CA GLU A 59 6.84 -2.24 -10.10
C GLU A 59 7.11 -2.26 -8.59
N VAL A 60 6.21 -2.89 -7.82
CA VAL A 60 6.31 -2.96 -6.38
C VAL A 60 6.49 -4.41 -5.96
N PHE A 61 7.56 -4.67 -5.25
CA PHE A 61 7.89 -5.97 -4.68
C PHE A 61 7.65 -5.97 -3.18
N ASP A 62 7.15 -7.09 -2.68
CA ASP A 62 7.07 -7.31 -1.24
C ASP A 62 8.41 -7.69 -0.62
N SER A 63 8.38 -7.93 0.70
CA SER A 63 9.56 -8.31 1.47
C SER A 63 10.14 -9.70 1.11
N HIS A 64 9.41 -10.50 0.33
CA HIS A 64 9.87 -11.79 -0.22
C HIS A 64 10.26 -11.67 -1.69
N ASN A 65 10.34 -10.44 -2.22
CA ASN A 65 10.68 -10.14 -3.59
C ASN A 65 9.63 -10.66 -4.60
N GLU A 66 8.37 -10.84 -4.18
CA GLU A 66 7.24 -11.13 -5.06
C GLU A 66 6.63 -9.82 -5.58
N SER A 67 6.40 -9.75 -6.90
CA SER A 67 5.76 -8.59 -7.53
C SER A 67 4.28 -8.54 -7.16
N ILE A 68 3.89 -7.52 -6.36
CA ILE A 68 2.51 -7.31 -5.91
C ILE A 68 1.77 -6.29 -6.77
N PHE A 69 2.50 -5.48 -7.54
CA PHE A 69 1.95 -4.47 -8.43
C PHE A 69 2.92 -4.18 -9.57
N LYS A 70 2.38 -4.01 -10.78
CA LYS A 70 3.11 -3.50 -11.93
C LYS A 70 2.19 -2.66 -12.78
N GLY A 71 2.59 -1.43 -13.09
CA GLY A 71 1.81 -0.52 -13.93
C GLY A 71 2.73 0.40 -14.74
N THR A 72 2.27 0.79 -15.92
CA THR A 72 2.95 1.73 -16.81
C THR A 72 2.01 2.89 -17.08
N TYR A 73 2.54 4.11 -17.04
CA TYR A 73 1.81 5.35 -17.16
C TYR A 73 2.51 6.27 -18.14
N GLU A 74 1.75 6.90 -19.02
CA GLU A 74 2.22 8.02 -19.84
C GLU A 74 1.75 9.31 -19.16
N LEU A 75 2.68 10.22 -18.85
CA LEU A 75 2.39 11.50 -18.22
C LEU A 75 2.76 12.65 -19.14
N ALA A 76 1.81 13.55 -19.37
CA ALA A 76 2.05 14.85 -19.99
C ALA A 76 2.74 15.83 -19.01
N PRO A 77 3.24 16.98 -19.48
CA PRO A 77 3.78 18.02 -18.61
C PRO A 77 2.77 18.47 -17.56
N ASP A 78 3.24 18.65 -16.33
CA ASP A 78 2.45 19.02 -15.14
C ASP A 78 1.35 18.00 -14.76
N GLU A 79 1.35 16.80 -15.35
CA GLU A 79 0.41 15.73 -14.99
C GLU A 79 0.83 15.02 -13.70
N HIS A 80 -0.17 14.68 -12.90
CA HIS A 80 0.00 13.96 -11.65
C HIS A 80 -0.91 12.73 -11.62
N ILE A 81 -0.36 11.61 -11.16
CA ILE A 81 -1.07 10.34 -11.01
C ILE A 81 -0.98 9.90 -9.57
N ALA A 82 -2.13 9.56 -8.98
CA ALA A 82 -2.24 8.96 -7.66
C ALA A 82 -2.74 7.51 -7.81
N GLN A 83 -1.85 6.53 -7.62
CA GLN A 83 -2.24 5.13 -7.71
C GLN A 83 -2.79 4.65 -6.35
N PRO A 84 -4.08 4.29 -6.24
CA PRO A 84 -4.66 3.87 -4.97
C PRO A 84 -4.08 2.53 -4.51
N LYS A 85 -4.01 2.36 -3.18
CA LYS A 85 -3.74 1.06 -2.56
C LYS A 85 -4.93 0.13 -2.81
N SER A 86 -4.66 -1.14 -3.08
CA SER A 86 -5.72 -2.14 -3.14
C SER A 86 -6.34 -2.34 -1.74
N LEU A 87 -7.62 -2.72 -1.69
CA LEU A 87 -8.33 -2.98 -0.43
C LEU A 87 -7.59 -3.99 0.45
N TRP A 88 -6.98 -5.00 -0.18
CA TRP A 88 -6.17 -5.99 0.52
C TRP A 88 -4.95 -5.38 1.19
N LEU A 89 -4.20 -4.52 0.50
CA LEU A 89 -3.04 -3.82 1.08
C LEU A 89 -3.46 -2.89 2.22
N LEU A 90 -4.57 -2.16 2.06
CA LEU A 90 -5.10 -1.29 3.12
C LEU A 90 -5.44 -2.08 4.38
N LEU A 91 -6.23 -3.16 4.25
CA LEU A 91 -6.57 -4.03 5.38
C LEU A 91 -5.31 -4.58 6.05
N ARG A 92 -4.33 -4.99 5.24
CA ARG A 92 -3.12 -5.61 5.73
C ARG A 92 -2.22 -4.63 6.50
N TRP A 93 -2.07 -3.41 6.02
CA TRP A 93 -1.27 -2.37 6.65
C TRP A 93 -2.00 -1.61 7.78
N SER A 94 -3.30 -1.80 7.94
CA SER A 94 -4.08 -1.22 9.05
C SER A 94 -4.12 -2.10 10.30
N MET A 95 -3.81 -3.40 10.18
CA MET A 95 -3.98 -4.37 11.27
C MET A 95 -2.67 -4.65 12.03
N PRO A 96 -2.65 -4.58 13.38
CA PRO A 96 -1.43 -4.74 14.19
C PRO A 96 -0.98 -6.19 14.36
N TRP A 97 -1.85 -7.18 14.11
CA TRP A 97 -1.53 -8.61 14.23
C TRP A 97 -1.09 -9.23 12.90
N SER A 98 -0.72 -8.42 11.93
CA SER A 98 -0.26 -8.89 10.62
C SER A 98 1.13 -9.56 10.64
N LYS A 99 1.64 -9.93 11.83
CA LYS A 99 2.88 -10.70 12.01
C LYS A 99 2.68 -12.18 11.79
N GLY A 100 3.47 -12.72 10.86
CA GLY A 100 3.25 -14.02 10.24
C GLY A 100 3.66 -15.23 11.07
N LYS A 101 2.83 -16.28 10.95
CA LYS A 101 3.29 -17.65 10.65
C LYS A 101 2.46 -18.31 9.53
N TYR A 102 1.36 -17.68 9.09
CA TYR A 102 0.54 -18.08 7.92
C TYR A 102 -0.02 -16.89 7.11
N THR A 103 0.57 -15.70 7.23
CA THR A 103 0.18 -14.48 6.52
C THR A 103 1.44 -13.68 6.18
N TYR A 104 2.06 -13.99 5.04
CA TYR A 104 3.37 -13.49 4.57
C TYR A 104 3.36 -12.07 4.04
N PHE A 105 2.42 -11.27 4.52
CA PHE A 105 2.20 -9.93 4.10
C PHE A 105 3.15 -8.88 4.73
N ALA A 106 2.88 -8.51 5.99
CA ALA A 106 3.06 -7.13 6.47
C ALA A 106 4.39 -6.77 7.13
N GLU A 107 5.32 -7.71 7.22
CA GLU A 107 6.60 -7.49 7.90
C GLU A 107 7.73 -7.49 6.86
N GLY A 108 8.42 -6.35 6.77
CA GLY A 108 9.59 -6.17 5.91
C GLY A 108 9.48 -4.98 4.96
N GLU A 109 10.63 -4.57 4.44
CA GLU A 109 10.73 -3.49 3.48
C GLU A 109 10.14 -3.93 2.14
N TYR A 110 9.35 -3.04 1.56
CA TYR A 110 8.85 -3.14 0.20
C TYR A 110 9.80 -2.40 -0.72
N GLU A 111 10.02 -2.94 -1.91
CA GLU A 111 10.86 -2.33 -2.92
C GLU A 111 10.00 -1.77 -4.05
N PHE A 112 10.11 -0.47 -4.27
CA PHE A 112 9.52 0.24 -5.40
C PHE A 112 10.60 0.40 -6.45
N LYS A 113 10.44 -0.30 -7.57
CA LYS A 113 11.29 -0.17 -8.74
C LYS A 113 10.60 0.71 -9.76
N VAL A 114 11.23 1.82 -10.10
CA VAL A 114 10.68 2.78 -11.05
C VAL A 114 11.59 2.87 -12.26
N ILE A 115 11.01 2.78 -13.44
CA ILE A 115 11.69 2.85 -14.72
C ILE A 115 11.11 4.03 -15.49
N LEU A 116 11.95 5.02 -15.81
CA LEU A 116 11.63 6.20 -16.59
C LEU A 116 12.12 6.02 -18.03
N ASP A 117 11.20 6.18 -18.98
CA ASP A 117 11.41 6.10 -20.44
C ASP A 117 12.14 4.83 -20.90
N GLY A 118 12.01 3.74 -20.14
CA GLY A 118 12.68 2.46 -20.42
C GLY A 118 14.20 2.44 -20.18
N GLU A 119 14.81 3.57 -19.79
CA GLU A 119 16.26 3.72 -19.69
C GLU A 119 16.74 3.90 -18.24
N THR A 120 16.14 4.84 -17.52
CA THR A 120 16.57 5.20 -16.16
C THR A 120 15.82 4.37 -15.14
N THR A 121 16.53 3.56 -14.35
CA THR A 121 15.94 2.78 -13.26
C THR A 121 16.42 3.32 -11.91
N ASP A 122 15.49 3.60 -11.01
CA ASP A 122 15.77 3.88 -9.60
C ASP A 122 14.92 2.99 -8.71
N THR A 123 15.40 2.73 -7.50
CA THR A 123 14.71 1.88 -6.55
C THR A 123 14.66 2.51 -5.16
N CYS A 124 13.53 2.36 -4.50
CA CYS A 124 13.34 2.81 -3.13
C CYS A 124 12.83 1.66 -2.27
N ARG A 125 13.45 1.47 -1.12
CA ARG A 125 12.96 0.53 -0.11
C ARG A 125 12.35 1.30 1.06
N THR A 126 11.16 0.87 1.47
CA THR A 126 10.44 1.52 2.57
C THR A 126 9.58 0.53 3.31
N LEU A 127 9.22 0.86 4.55
CA LEU A 127 8.22 0.14 5.33
C LEU A 127 6.85 0.76 5.06
N PRO A 128 6.01 0.14 4.22
CA PRO A 128 4.74 0.73 3.87
C PRO A 128 3.74 0.61 5.03
N HIS A 129 2.93 1.65 5.19
CA HIS A 129 1.77 1.67 6.07
C HIS A 129 0.57 2.31 5.35
N ALA A 130 -0.61 2.26 5.96
CA ALA A 130 -1.84 2.77 5.34
C ALA A 130 -1.76 4.27 4.99
N TRP A 131 -1.08 5.08 5.82
CA TRP A 131 -0.90 6.53 5.65
C TRP A 131 0.49 6.94 5.13
N SER A 132 1.25 6.03 4.48
CA SER A 132 2.46 6.42 3.71
C SER A 132 2.17 6.37 2.23
N SER A 133 2.79 7.26 1.48
CA SER A 133 2.95 7.08 0.05
C SER A 133 4.42 7.19 -0.35
N VAL A 134 4.77 6.50 -1.44
CA VAL A 134 5.95 6.86 -2.21
C VAL A 134 5.59 7.99 -3.16
N VAL A 135 6.47 8.95 -3.37
CA VAL A 135 6.28 10.02 -4.35
C VAL A 135 7.45 9.98 -5.31
N ILE A 136 7.13 9.95 -6.59
CA ILE A 136 8.05 9.89 -7.71
C ILE A 136 7.94 11.22 -8.43
N ASP A 137 8.92 12.09 -8.25
CA ASP A 137 8.99 13.38 -8.95
C ASP A 137 9.90 13.25 -10.16
N ILE A 138 9.45 13.75 -11.31
CA ILE A 138 10.26 13.88 -12.52
C ILE A 138 10.52 15.37 -12.72
N ASP A 139 11.77 15.76 -12.54
CA ASP A 139 12.21 17.16 -12.62
C ASP A 139 13.17 17.34 -13.80
N LYS A 140 13.07 18.50 -14.46
CA LYS A 140 14.04 18.92 -15.46
C LYS A 140 15.43 19.14 -14.83
N THR A 141 16.48 18.56 -15.42
CA THR A 141 17.85 18.89 -15.02
C THR A 141 18.42 20.08 -15.80
N ASN A 142 19.49 20.67 -15.26
CA ASN A 142 20.25 21.73 -15.91
C ASN A 142 20.90 21.29 -17.24
N ASN A 143 21.02 19.98 -17.49
CA ASN A 143 21.69 19.42 -18.67
C ASN A 143 20.75 19.07 -19.82
N SER A 144 19.46 19.43 -19.73
CA SER A 144 18.40 19.07 -20.70
C SER A 144 17.86 17.65 -20.57
N ASP A 145 18.44 16.81 -19.72
CA ASP A 145 17.93 15.49 -19.39
C ASP A 145 16.94 15.58 -18.20
N SER A 146 15.99 14.68 -18.13
CA SER A 146 15.04 14.60 -17.01
C SER A 146 15.64 13.75 -15.88
N SER A 147 15.47 14.18 -14.63
CA SER A 147 15.88 13.41 -13.45
C SER A 147 14.68 12.94 -12.67
N MET A 148 14.73 11.68 -12.24
CA MET A 148 13.73 11.12 -11.34
C MET A 148 14.22 11.19 -9.89
N ARG A 149 13.31 11.49 -8.96
CA ARG A 149 13.56 11.45 -7.52
C ARG A 149 12.45 10.67 -6.84
N ILE A 150 12.82 9.77 -5.94
CA ILE A 150 11.88 8.99 -5.15
C ILE A 150 11.98 9.41 -3.68
N ARG A 151 10.85 9.79 -3.09
CA ARG A 151 10.72 10.13 -1.66
C ARG A 151 9.58 9.35 -1.01
N VAL A 152 9.62 9.21 0.31
CA VAL A 152 8.56 8.59 1.09
C VAL A 152 7.94 9.66 1.98
N ILE A 153 6.61 9.75 1.94
CA ILE A 153 5.84 10.61 2.85
C ILE A 153 5.01 9.75 3.80
N THR A 154 4.80 10.26 5.00
CA THR A 154 4.03 9.62 6.07
C THR A 154 3.24 10.72 6.77
N VAL A 155 1.94 10.50 6.98
CA VAL A 155 1.03 11.43 7.67
C VAL A 155 0.75 10.96 9.09
#